data_AF-A0A7S0JEU4-F1
#
_entry.id   AF-A0A7S0JEU4-F1
#
_cell.length_a   1.000
_cell.length_b   1.000
_cell.length_c   1.000
_cell.angle_alpha   90.00
_cell.angle_beta   90.00
_cell.angle_gamma   90.00
#
_symmetry.space_group_name_H-M   'P 1'
#
loop_
_entity.id
_entity.type
_entity.pdbx_description
1 polymer ?
#
loop_
_entity_poly.entity_id
_entity_poly.type
_entity_poly.pdbx_seq_one_letter_code
_entity_poly.pdbx_strand_id
1 'polypeptide(L)'
;ALVDALCDARHAEAAAAADKLAASSPAKLELSRPDEMKMQLDVLRDAQVICCQMLSAGGEVLRRVSPFRAILVDEVAQATEPAVIVPIVSRGCGQLVLCGDHCQLPPSC
;
A
#
# COMPACT_ATOMS: atom_id res chain seq x y z
N ALA A 1 10.74 -20.03 12.41
CA ALA A 1 12.00 -19.78 13.17
C ALA A 1 12.90 -18.74 12.49
N LEU A 2 13.47 -18.99 11.30
CA LEU A 2 14.31 -17.98 10.61
C LEU A 2 13.48 -16.97 9.79
N VAL A 3 12.42 -17.45 9.12
CA VAL A 3 11.51 -16.61 8.34
C VAL A 3 10.70 -15.69 9.26
N ASP A 4 10.19 -16.20 10.38
CA ASP A 4 9.47 -15.40 11.37
C ASP A 4 10.37 -14.31 11.96
N ALA A 5 11.62 -14.63 12.33
CA ALA A 5 12.57 -13.65 12.85
C ALA A 5 12.94 -12.56 11.81
N LEU A 6 12.98 -12.91 10.52
CA LEU A 6 13.21 -11.96 9.43
C LEU A 6 11.98 -11.07 9.16
N CYS A 7 10.77 -11.63 9.28
CA CYS A 7 9.54 -10.86 9.24
C CYS A 7 9.47 -9.88 10.41
N ASP A 8 9.74 -10.33 11.64
CA ASP A 8 9.70 -9.50 12.84
C ASP A 8 10.72 -8.34 12.78
N ALA A 9 11.93 -8.62 12.30
CA ALA A 9 12.95 -7.59 12.08
C ALA A 9 12.51 -6.54 11.04
N ARG A 10 11.84 -6.97 9.96
CA ARG A 10 11.33 -6.06 8.92
C ARG A 10 10.08 -5.31 9.34
N HIS A 11 9.22 -5.89 10.17
CA HIS A 11 8.08 -5.19 10.76
C HIS A 11 8.53 -4.09 11.72
N ALA A 12 9.58 -4.33 12.51
CA ALA A 12 10.17 -3.31 13.37
C ALA A 12 10.78 -2.15 12.55
N GLU A 13 11.45 -2.45 11.43
CA GLU A 13 11.96 -1.42 10.51
C GLU A 13 10.83 -0.63 9.83
N ALA A 14 9.76 -1.30 9.39
CA ALA A 14 8.60 -0.65 8.80
C ALA A 14 7.85 0.25 9.79
N ALA A 15 7.70 -0.19 11.05
CA ALA A 15 7.14 0.62 12.13
C ALA A 15 8.00 1.86 12.42
N ALA A 16 9.33 1.70 12.45
CA ALA A 16 10.25 2.82 12.64
C ALA A 16 10.22 3.81 11.45
N ALA A 17 10.00 3.34 10.22
CA ALA A 17 9.83 4.19 9.05
C ALA A 17 8.52 4.99 9.10
N ALA A 18 7.42 4.37 9.54
CA ALA A 18 6.15 5.04 9.77
C ALA A 18 6.25 6.13 10.85
N ASP A 19 7.00 5.86 11.93
CA ASP A 19 7.21 6.81 13.03
C ASP A 19 8.08 8.00 12.61
N LYS A 20 9.07 7.78 11.72
CA LYS A 20 9.86 8.88 11.12
C LYS A 20 9.02 9.79 10.22
N LEU A 21 8.00 9.27 9.55
CA LEU A 21 7.08 10.08 8.74
C LEU A 21 6.11 10.88 9.63
N ALA A 22 5.75 10.36 10.80
CA ALA A 22 4.97 11.09 11.81
C ALA A 22 5.80 12.18 12.54
N ALA A 23 7.12 12.01 12.62
CA ALA A 23 8.03 12.92 13.32
C ALA A 23 8.42 14.20 12.54
N SER A 24 8.07 14.33 11.25
CA SER A 24 8.21 15.61 10.54
C SER A 24 7.10 16.56 10.98
N SER A 25 7.41 17.44 11.93
CA SER A 25 6.53 18.47 12.51
C SER A 25 5.70 19.23 11.44
N PRO A 26 4.39 19.49 11.65
CA PRO A 26 3.56 20.26 10.74
C PRO A 26 3.83 21.76 10.97
N ALA A 27 4.99 22.25 10.53
CA ALA A 27 5.14 23.68 10.29
C ALA A 27 4.21 24.03 9.11
N LYS A 28 3.18 24.83 9.39
CA LYS A 28 2.10 25.21 8.48
C LYS A 28 2.65 26.09 7.34
N LEU A 29 3.31 25.46 6.38
CA LEU A 29 3.63 26.03 5.08
C LEU A 29 2.39 25.75 4.21
N GLU A 30 1.63 26.78 3.84
CA GLU A 30 0.53 26.62 2.87
C GLU A 30 1.15 26.26 1.52
N LEU A 31 1.33 24.96 1.28
CA LEU A 31 1.85 24.45 0.02
C LEU A 31 0.80 24.63 -1.06
N SER A 32 1.25 24.99 -2.25
CA SER A 32 0.36 24.93 -3.41
C SER A 32 0.05 23.45 -3.73
N ARG A 33 -1.18 23.16 -4.17
CA ARG A 33 -1.60 21.79 -4.58
C ARG A 33 -0.59 21.04 -5.46
N PRO A 34 0.10 21.67 -6.45
CA PRO A 34 1.11 20.97 -7.23
C PRO A 34 2.36 20.60 -6.42
N ASP A 35 2.75 21.42 -5.43
CA ASP A 35 3.87 21.13 -4.55
C ASP A 35 3.55 19.94 -3.63
N GLU A 36 2.31 19.87 -3.12
CA GLU A 36 1.85 18.74 -2.29
C GLU A 36 1.91 17.42 -3.07
N MET A 37 1.38 17.41 -4.30
CA MET A 37 1.41 16.23 -5.18
C MET A 37 2.86 15.81 -5.48
N LYS A 38 3.76 16.77 -5.71
CA LYS A 38 5.16 16.47 -5.97
C LYS A 38 5.80 15.76 -4.76
N MET A 39 5.62 16.30 -3.56
CA MET A 39 6.14 15.69 -2.34
C MET A 39 5.57 14.30 -2.11
N GLN A 40 4.28 14.09 -2.34
CA GLN A 40 3.65 12.77 -2.26
C GLN A 40 4.30 11.77 -3.23
N LEU A 41 4.54 12.17 -4.47
CA LEU A 41 5.17 11.29 -5.47
C LEU A 41 6.62 10.97 -5.13
N ASP A 42 7.37 11.92 -4.57
CA ASP A 42 8.75 11.69 -4.17
C ASP A 42 8.81 10.65 -3.03
N VAL A 43 7.95 10.78 -2.00
CA VAL A 43 7.84 9.78 -0.92
C VAL A 43 7.44 8.40 -1.45
N LEU A 44 6.46 8.34 -2.37
CA LEU A 44 6.00 7.05 -2.92
C LEU A 44 7.02 6.38 -3.83
N ARG A 45 7.88 7.13 -4.52
CA ARG A 45 8.95 6.57 -5.36
C ARG A 45 10.07 5.94 -4.55
N ASP A 46 10.35 6.51 -3.38
CA ASP A 46 11.38 5.99 -2.48
C ASP A 46 10.87 4.83 -1.60
N ALA A 47 9.54 4.66 -1.51
CA ALA A 47 8.91 3.60 -0.74
C ALA A 47 9.17 2.22 -1.35
N GLN A 48 9.65 1.29 -0.52
CA GLN A 48 9.82 -0.12 -0.90
C GLN A 48 8.48 -0.88 -0.93
N VAL A 49 7.53 -0.46 -0.10
CA VAL A 49 6.20 -1.06 0.04
C VAL A 49 5.19 0.08 0.12
N ILE A 50 4.10 -0.04 -0.63
CA ILE A 50 2.98 0.90 -0.60
C ILE A 50 1.73 0.14 -0.16
N CYS A 51 1.18 0.55 0.98
CA CYS A 51 -0.08 0.00 1.49
C CYS A 51 -1.23 0.92 1.07
N CYS A 52 -2.32 0.34 0.57
CA CYS A 52 -3.54 1.07 0.26
C CYS A 52 -4.75 0.14 0.33
N GLN A 53 -5.94 0.72 0.47
CA GLN A 53 -7.19 -0.01 0.27
C GLN A 53 -7.35 -0.38 -1.21
N MET A 54 -8.01 -1.51 -1.48
CA MET A 54 -8.09 -2.07 -2.83
C MET A 54 -8.65 -1.08 -3.87
N LEU A 55 -9.73 -0.36 -3.53
CA LEU A 55 -10.33 0.62 -4.46
C LEU A 55 -9.47 1.87 -4.65
N SER A 56 -8.83 2.34 -3.57
CA SER A 56 -7.88 3.45 -3.61
C SER A 56 -6.68 3.14 -4.50
N ALA A 57 -6.38 1.84 -4.68
CA ALA A 57 -5.38 1.42 -5.64
C ALA A 57 -5.69 1.88 -7.06
N GLY A 58 -6.94 2.18 -7.44
CA GLY A 58 -7.32 2.73 -8.75
C GLY A 58 -6.98 4.21 -8.96
N GLY A 59 -6.52 4.93 -7.94
CA GLY A 59 -6.30 6.38 -7.98
C GLY A 59 -5.17 6.89 -8.91
N GLU A 60 -5.24 8.18 -9.23
CA GLU A 60 -4.26 8.91 -10.07
C GLU A 60 -2.83 8.83 -9.52
N VAL A 61 -2.68 8.97 -8.21
CA VAL A 61 -1.37 9.03 -7.53
C VAL A 61 -0.58 7.76 -7.77
N LEU A 62 -1.20 6.59 -7.53
CA LEU A 62 -0.52 5.30 -7.73
C LEU A 62 -0.24 4.99 -9.20
N ARG A 63 -0.99 5.59 -10.14
CA ARG A 63 -0.69 5.46 -11.58
C ARG A 63 0.66 6.07 -11.93
N ARG A 64 1.06 7.13 -11.23
CA ARG A 64 2.31 7.85 -11.48
C ARG A 64 3.56 7.16 -10.92
N VAL A 65 3.37 6.14 -10.08
CA VAL A 65 4.45 5.33 -9.48
C VAL A 65 4.37 3.84 -9.86
N SER A 66 3.41 3.46 -10.70
CA SER A 66 3.30 2.12 -11.30
C SER A 66 4.29 1.93 -12.48
N PRO A 67 4.60 0.69 -12.92
CA PRO A 67 4.03 -0.60 -12.54
C PRO A 67 4.59 -1.20 -11.25
N PHE A 68 3.82 -2.11 -10.63
CA PHE A 68 4.26 -2.87 -9.46
C PHE A 68 4.64 -4.29 -9.86
N ARG A 69 5.83 -4.75 -9.44
CA ARG A 69 6.28 -6.12 -9.72
C ARG A 69 5.40 -7.15 -9.01
N ALA A 70 5.07 -6.91 -7.76
CA ALA A 70 4.31 -7.82 -6.91
C ALA A 70 3.17 -7.09 -6.19
N ILE A 71 2.04 -7.76 -6.02
CA ILE A 71 0.89 -7.28 -5.28
C ILE A 71 0.50 -8.33 -4.24
N LEU A 72 0.34 -7.88 -3.00
CA LEU A 72 -0.22 -8.66 -1.89
C LEU A 72 -1.60 -8.09 -1.56
N VAL A 73 -2.61 -8.96 -1.53
CA VAL A 73 -3.95 -8.61 -1.06
C VAL A 73 -4.20 -9.36 0.23
N ASP A 74 -4.37 -8.64 1.32
CA ASP A 74 -4.78 -9.18 2.60
C ASP A 74 -6.31 -9.14 2.74
N GLU A 75 -6.86 -10.01 3.61
CA GLU A 75 -8.30 -10.16 3.84
C GLU A 75 -9.12 -10.35 2.55
N VAL A 76 -8.56 -11.07 1.57
CA VAL A 76 -9.18 -11.23 0.23
C VAL A 76 -10.57 -11.85 0.30
N ALA A 77 -10.83 -12.71 1.29
CA ALA A 77 -12.13 -13.35 1.51
C ALA A 77 -13.23 -12.35 1.89
N GLN A 78 -12.87 -11.20 2.45
CA GLN A 78 -13.79 -10.13 2.86
C GLN A 78 -14.00 -9.07 1.77
N ALA A 79 -13.41 -9.25 0.59
CA ALA A 79 -13.52 -8.32 -0.52
C ALA A 79 -14.36 -8.90 -1.67
N THR A 80 -15.09 -8.02 -2.35
CA THR A 80 -15.76 -8.40 -3.60
C THR A 80 -14.73 -8.61 -4.70
N GLU A 81 -14.97 -9.55 -5.62
CA GLU A 81 -14.06 -9.82 -6.74
C GLU A 81 -13.69 -8.55 -7.52
N PRO A 82 -14.62 -7.61 -7.82
CA PRO A 82 -14.26 -6.36 -8.49
C PRO A 82 -13.27 -5.51 -7.70
N ALA A 83 -13.38 -5.46 -6.36
CA ALA A 83 -12.46 -4.69 -5.54
C ALA A 83 -11.04 -5.26 -5.62
N VAL A 84 -10.90 -6.59 -5.56
CA VAL A 84 -9.59 -7.29 -5.65
C VAL A 84 -8.95 -7.07 -7.02
N ILE A 85 -9.74 -6.97 -8.09
CA ILE A 85 -9.25 -6.79 -9.46
C ILE A 85 -8.66 -5.39 -9.69
N VAL A 86 -9.16 -4.35 -9.02
CA VAL A 86 -8.70 -2.96 -9.20
C VAL A 86 -7.18 -2.81 -9.11
N PRO A 87 -6.49 -3.23 -8.03
CA PRO A 87 -5.04 -3.12 -7.95
C PRO A 87 -4.33 -3.95 -9.03
N ILE A 88 -4.83 -5.15 -9.33
CA ILE A 88 -4.19 -6.08 -10.29
C ILE A 88 -4.14 -5.47 -11.69
N VAL A 89 -5.28 -4.95 -12.16
CA VAL A 89 -5.40 -4.41 -13.52
C VAL A 89 -4.82 -2.99 -13.62
N SER A 90 -5.11 -2.14 -12.63
CA SER A 90 -4.73 -0.72 -12.71
C SER A 90 -3.23 -0.49 -12.51
N ARG A 91 -2.52 -1.44 -11.90
CA ARG A 91 -1.10 -1.28 -11.51
C ARG A 91 -0.15 -2.24 -12.22
N GLY A 92 -0.68 -3.23 -12.92
CA GLY A 92 0.12 -4.32 -13.46
C GLY A 92 0.59 -5.24 -12.33
N CYS A 93 0.60 -6.54 -12.60
CA CYS A 93 0.95 -7.54 -11.61
C CYS A 93 1.77 -8.64 -12.28
N GLY A 94 3.06 -8.74 -11.92
CA GLY A 94 3.92 -9.86 -12.33
C GLY A 94 3.85 -11.04 -11.36
N GLN A 95 3.53 -10.76 -10.10
CA GLN A 95 3.36 -11.75 -9.04
C GLN A 95 2.23 -11.32 -8.10
N LEU A 96 1.24 -12.18 -7.90
CA LEU A 96 0.09 -11.93 -7.05
C LEU A 96 0.10 -12.90 -5.86
N VAL A 97 -0.10 -12.36 -4.66
CA VAL A 97 -0.35 -13.16 -3.45
C VAL A 97 -1.67 -12.72 -2.86
N LEU A 98 -2.56 -13.67 -2.62
CA LEU A 98 -3.87 -13.46 -2.03
C LEU A 98 -3.90 -14.17 -0.67
N CYS A 99 -4.09 -13.39 0.40
CA CYS A 99 -4.20 -13.87 1.77
C CYS A 99 -5.62 -13.59 2.26
N GLY A 100 -6.23 -14.58 2.90
CA GLY A 100 -7.53 -14.45 3.54
C GLY A 100 -8.08 -15.81 3.95
N ASP A 101 -9.11 -15.78 4.79
CA ASP A 101 -9.73 -16.98 5.32
C ASP A 101 -11.19 -17.11 4.85
N HIS A 102 -11.43 -18.04 3.95
CA HIS A 102 -12.76 -18.37 3.43
C HIS A 102 -13.77 -18.86 4.49
N CYS A 103 -13.30 -19.23 5.69
CA CYS A 103 -14.17 -19.64 6.81
C CYS A 103 -14.51 -18.48 7.76
N GLN A 104 -13.97 -17.29 7.53
CA GLN A 104 -14.29 -16.09 8.31
C GLN A 104 -15.45 -15.29 7.68
N LEU A 105 -15.53 -14.00 7.97
CA LEU A 105 -16.63 -13.14 7.57
C LEU A 105 -16.76 -13.06 6.04
N PRO A 106 -17.99 -13.09 5.50
CA PRO A 106 -18.22 -12.81 4.08
C PRO A 106 -17.93 -11.34 3.76
N PRO A 107 -17.80 -10.97 2.48
CA PRO A 107 -17.63 -9.59 2.09
C PRO A 107 -18.78 -8.71 2.59
N SER A 108 -18.42 -7.56 3.15
CA SER A 108 -19.38 -6.56 3.60
C SER A 108 -19.77 -5.71 2.39
N CYS A 109 -20.99 -5.89 1.89
CA CYS A 109 -21.55 -5.06 0.82
C CYS A 109 -21.85 -3.64 1.30
#